data_AF-A0A2R4T597-F1
#
_entry.id   AF-A0A2R4T597-F1
#
_cell.length_a   1.000
_cell.length_b   1.000
_cell.length_c   1.000
_cell.angle_alpha   90.00
_cell.angle_beta   90.00
_cell.angle_gamma   90.00
#
_symmetry.space_group_name_H-M   'P 1'
#
loop_
_entity.id
_entity.type
_entity.pdbx_description
1 polymer ?
#
loop_
_entity_poly.entity_id
_entity_poly.type
_entity_poly.pdbx_seq_one_letter_code
_entity_poly.pdbx_strand_id
1 'polypeptide(L)' 'MLSERCGAIADKRLFSNIVEGYAEDFGHLSVKTFAVDQMSSGEARVSYTVGLPNRDITDERWTRESGKWLNDGCLT' A
#
# COMPACT_ATOMS: atom_id res chain seq x y z
N MET A 1 -5.93 3.92 0.76
CA MET A 1 -6.04 4.91 1.85
C MET A 1 -4.93 4.63 2.84
N LEU A 2 -4.21 5.66 3.24
CA LEU A 2 -3.10 5.59 4.19
C LEU A 2 -3.63 5.50 5.63
N SER A 3 -2.85 4.87 6.52
CA SER A 3 -3.03 4.93 7.97
C SER A 3 -2.92 6.36 8.50
N GLU A 4 -3.37 6.61 9.73
CA GLU A 4 -3.17 7.90 10.40
C GLU A 4 -1.68 8.28 10.44
N ARG A 5 -0.81 7.32 10.75
CA ARG A 5 0.65 7.50 10.77
C ARG A 5 1.18 7.95 9.42
N CYS A 6 0.77 7.29 8.34
CA CYS A 6 1.24 7.65 7.00
C CYS A 6 0.59 8.93 6.48
N GLY A 7 -0.65 9.23 6.88
CA GLY A 7 -1.30 10.51 6.59
C GLY A 7 -0.62 11.71 7.22
N ALA A 8 0.10 11.53 8.33
CA ALA A 8 0.91 12.58 8.95
C ALA A 8 2.21 12.87 8.17
N ILE A 9 2.70 11.93 7.37
CA ILE A 9 3.92 12.06 6.55
C ILE A 9 3.57 12.54 5.14
N ALA A 10 2.54 11.95 4.56
CA ALA A 10 2.06 12.27 3.23
C ALA A 10 0.61 12.69 3.29
N ASP A 11 0.39 13.99 3.06
CA ASP A 11 -0.96 14.50 2.92
C ASP A 11 -1.62 13.89 1.67
N LYS A 12 -2.95 14.03 1.60
CA LYS A 12 -3.75 13.47 0.51
C LYS A 12 -3.27 13.94 -0.87
N ARG A 13 -2.76 15.16 -0.99
CA ARG A 13 -2.31 15.72 -2.27
C ARG A 13 -1.00 15.06 -2.70
N LEU A 14 -0.04 14.91 -1.79
CA LEU A 14 1.21 14.20 -2.09
C LEU A 14 0.93 12.75 -2.50
N PHE A 15 0.06 12.06 -1.76
CA PHE A 15 -0.35 10.70 -2.11
C PHE A 15 -1.01 10.62 -3.49
N SER A 16 -1.94 11.54 -3.80
CA SER A 16 -2.57 11.62 -5.12
C SER A 16 -1.54 11.81 -6.24
N ASN A 17 -0.60 12.76 -6.08
CA ASN A 17 0.42 13.03 -7.10
C ASN A 17 1.30 11.80 -7.37
N ILE A 18 1.62 11.01 -6.34
CA ILE A 18 2.42 9.79 -6.50
C ILE A 18 1.62 8.73 -7.24
N VAL A 19 0.34 8.53 -6.89
CA VAL A 19 -0.52 7.57 -7.58
C VAL A 19 -0.70 7.96 -9.05
N GLU A 20 -0.89 9.25 -9.34
CA GLU A 20 -1.00 9.79 -10.70
C GLU A 20 0.31 9.58 -11.48
N GLY A 21 1.46 9.94 -10.92
CA GLY A 21 2.75 9.73 -11.57
C GLY A 21 3.05 8.26 -11.86
N TYR A 22 2.75 7.36 -10.91
CA TYR A 22 2.87 5.91 -11.14
C TYR A 22 1.92 5.42 -12.24
N ALA A 23 0.71 5.98 -12.36
CA ALA A 23 -0.22 5.63 -13.42
C ALA A 23 0.23 6.16 -14.79
N GLU A 24 0.88 7.32 -14.84
CA GLU A 24 1.49 7.85 -16.08
C GLU A 24 2.67 6.97 -16.54
N ASP A 25 3.54 6.56 -15.61
CA ASP A 25 4.74 5.77 -15.92
C ASP A 25 4.43 4.32 -16.31
N PHE A 26 3.46 3.70 -15.63
CA PHE A 26 3.22 2.25 -15.73
C PHE A 26 1.82 1.87 -16.21
N GLY A 27 0.95 2.85 -16.46
CA GLY A 27 -0.46 2.63 -16.75
C GLY A 27 -1.25 2.16 -15.54
N HIS A 28 -2.49 1.72 -15.79
CA HIS A 28 -3.34 1.17 -14.74
C HIS A 28 -2.92 -0.27 -14.39
N LEU A 29 -2.16 -0.40 -13.31
CA LEU A 29 -1.75 -1.69 -12.79
C LEU A 29 -2.90 -2.40 -12.08
N SER A 30 -2.82 -3.72 -12.03
CA SER A 30 -3.77 -4.56 -11.30
C SER A 30 -3.00 -5.62 -10.52
N VAL A 31 -3.48 -5.91 -9.30
CA VAL A 31 -2.92 -6.97 -8.46
C VAL A 31 -3.04 -8.31 -9.19
N LYS A 32 -1.93 -9.05 -9.28
CA LYS A 32 -1.85 -10.36 -9.94
C LYS A 32 -1.80 -11.50 -8.92
N THR A 33 -1.05 -11.31 -7.84
CA THR A 33 -1.01 -12.22 -6.69
C THR A 33 -1.20 -11.43 -5.41
N PHE A 34 -1.76 -12.06 -4.39
CA PHE A 34 -2.01 -11.44 -3.10
C PHE A 34 -1.89 -12.50 -2.00
N ALA A 35 -1.15 -12.18 -0.94
CA ALA A 35 -1.02 -13.00 0.24
C ALA A 35 -1.06 -12.12 1.49
N VAL A 36 -1.74 -12.63 2.54
CA VAL A 36 -1.60 -12.11 3.90
C VAL A 36 -0.58 -12.99 4.59
N ASP A 37 0.64 -12.49 4.76
CA ASP A 37 1.77 -13.26 5.27
C ASP A 37 1.69 -13.43 6.79
N GLN A 38 1.27 -12.36 7.48
CA GLN A 38 1.06 -12.35 8.93
C GLN A 38 -0.17 -11.53 9.27
N MET A 39 -0.90 -11.95 10.30
CA MET A 39 -2.02 -11.20 10.82
C MET A 39 -2.09 -11.33 12.34
N SER A 40 -2.22 -10.21 13.01
CA SER A 40 -2.46 -10.11 14.44
C SER A 40 -3.69 -9.23 14.69
N SER A 41 -4.06 -9.03 15.97
CA SER A 41 -5.15 -8.13 16.31
C SER A 41 -4.78 -6.68 15.99
N GLY A 42 -5.18 -6.22 14.80
CA GLY A 42 -5.04 -4.84 14.37
C GLY A 42 -3.85 -4.58 13.44
N GLU A 43 -3.02 -5.58 13.14
CA GLU A 43 -1.91 -5.44 12.20
C GLU A 43 -1.86 -6.61 11.22
N ALA A 44 -1.37 -6.35 10.01
CA ALA A 44 -1.12 -7.38 9.01
C ALA A 44 0.13 -7.07 8.19
N ARG A 45 0.74 -8.11 7.64
CA ARG A 45 1.77 -8.08 6.61
C ARG A 45 1.22 -8.68 5.34
N VAL A 46 1.39 -7.96 4.23
CA VAL A 46 0.80 -8.32 2.94
C VAL A 46 1.88 -8.31 1.88
N SER A 47 1.86 -9.33 1.02
CA SER A 47 2.68 -9.40 -0.18
C SER A 47 1.81 -9.47 -1.42
N TYR A 48 2.18 -8.76 -2.48
CA TYR A 48 1.45 -8.76 -3.75
C TYR A 48 2.35 -8.42 -4.94
N THR A 49 1.90 -8.83 -6.12
CA THR A 49 2.55 -8.47 -7.39
C THR A 49 1.58 -7.69 -8.27
N VAL A 50 2.12 -6.83 -9.12
CA VAL A 50 1.35 -5.95 -10.02
C VAL A 50 1.62 -6.19 -11.51
N GLY A 51 2.33 -7.28 -11.84
CA GLY A 51 2.67 -7.63 -13.22
C GLY A 51 3.81 -6.79 -13.82
N LEU A 52 4.54 -6.05 -12.99
CA LEU A 52 5.77 -5.36 -13.37
C LEU A 52 6.99 -6.19 -12.91
N PRO A 53 7.97 -6.47 -13.78
CA PRO A 53 9.21 -7.13 -13.37
C PRO A 53 9.89 -6.35 -12.24
N ASN A 54 10.39 -7.05 -11.22
CA ASN A 54 11.13 -6.49 -10.08
C ASN A 54 10.34 -5.47 -9.22
N ARG A 55 9.00 -5.53 -9.25
CA ARG A 55 8.11 -4.70 -8.44
C ARG A 55 7.17 -5.55 -7.59
N ASP A 56 7.75 -6.58 -7.00
CA ASP A 56 7.07 -7.40 -6.01
C ASP A 56 7.05 -6.64 -4.70
N ILE A 57 5.86 -6.47 -4.15
CA ILE A 57 5.69 -5.86 -2.84
C ILE A 57 5.66 -6.98 -1.83
N THR A 58 6.57 -6.92 -0.86
CA THR A 58 6.72 -7.94 0.18
C THR A 58 6.71 -7.29 1.55
N ASP A 59 6.10 -7.94 2.54
CA ASP A 59 6.04 -7.48 3.93
C ASP A 59 5.42 -6.08 4.12
N GLU A 60 4.51 -5.68 3.23
CA GLU A 60 3.84 -4.38 3.34
C GLU A 60 2.97 -4.35 4.59
N ARG A 61 3.18 -3.33 5.42
CA ARG A 61 2.45 -3.19 6.68
C ARG A 61 1.05 -2.64 6.44
N TRP A 62 0.08 -3.24 7.10
CA TRP A 62 -1.29 -2.75 7.18
C TRP A 62 -1.73 -2.67 8.64
N THR A 63 -2.53 -1.67 8.97
CA THR A 63 -3.09 -1.46 10.31
C THR A 63 -4.61 -1.37 10.23
N ARG A 64 -5.28 -1.82 11.30
CA ARG A 64 -6.74 -1.74 11.40
C ARG A 64 -7.13 -0.52 12.24
N GLU A 65 -7.59 0.52 11.57
CA GLU A 65 -8.05 1.75 12.20
C GLU A 65 -9.56 1.91 11.99
N SER A 66 -10.30 2.15 13.07
CA SER A 66 -11.77 2.33 13.02
C SER A 66 -12.49 1.19 12.26
N GLY A 67 -12.00 -0.04 12.42
CA GLY A 67 -12.54 -1.25 11.78
C GLY A 67 -12.10 -1.48 10.34
N LYS A 68 -11.36 -0.57 9.72
CA LYS A 68 -10.88 -0.64 8.32
C LYS A 68 -9.38 -0.94 8.27
N TRP A 69 -8.97 -1.75 7.31
CA TRP A 69 -7.55 -1.97 7.02
C TRP A 69 -7.03 -0.83 6.15
N LEU A 70 -5.94 -0.20 6.61
CA LEU A 70 -5.26 0.90 5.94
C LEU A 70 -3.80 0.53 5.73
N ASN A 71 -3.25 0.95 4.60
CA ASN A 71 -1.83 0.76 4.30
C ASN A 71 -1.00 1.61 5.28
N ASP A 72 -0.09 0.96 5.99
CA ASP A 72 0.87 1.57 6.92
C ASP A 72 2.32 1.41 6.41
N GLY A 73 2.50 1.14 5.12
CA GLY A 73 3.80 1.14 4.44
C GLY A 73 4.10 2.54 3.91
N CYS A 74 4.27 3.52 4.81
CA CYS A 74 4.44 4.92 4.42
C CYS A 74 5.49 5.04 3.32
N LEU A 75 5.17 5.80 2.27
CA LEU A 75 6.00 6.04 1.08
C LEU A 75 7.49 6.02 1.45
N THR A 76 8.15 4.91 1.16
CA THR A 76 9.61 4.74 1.31
C THR A 76 10.27 4.95 -0.03
#